data_AF-A0A9X6KPA6-F1
#
_entry.id   AF-A0A9X6KPA6-F1
#
_cell.length_a   1.000
_cell.length_b   1.000
_cell.length_c   1.000
_cell.angle_alpha   90.00
_cell.angle_beta   90.00
_cell.angle_gamma   90.00
#
_symmetry.space_group_name_H-M   'P 1'
#
loop_
_entity.id
_entity.type
_entity.pdbx_description
1 polymer ?
#
loop_
_entity_poly.entity_id
_entity_poly.type
_entity_poly.pdbx_seq_one_letter_code
_entity_poly.pdbx_strand_id
1 'polypeptide(L)' 'MNKVEFNQNSFGQQLIITGLARLVEEEGLTPHESFEILRLIQNNTFHALADLHKEYKSKN' A
#
# COMPACT_ATOMS: atom_id res chain seq x y z
N MET A 1 15.66 11.58 -8.48
CA MET A 1 14.64 10.86 -7.69
C MET A 1 14.41 9.52 -8.38
N ASN A 2 14.60 8.40 -7.68
CA ASN A 2 14.14 7.11 -8.20
C ASN A 2 12.61 7.19 -8.27
N LYS A 3 12.06 7.09 -9.48
CA LYS A 3 10.63 7.15 -9.71
C LYS A 3 10.01 5.89 -9.11
N VAL A 4 9.01 6.04 -8.24
CA VAL A 4 8.22 4.90 -7.79
C VAL A 4 7.35 4.49 -8.98
N GLU A 5 7.58 3.30 -9.49
CA GLU A 5 6.89 2.76 -10.66
C GLU A 5 6.08 1.53 -10.27
N PHE A 6 4.99 1.33 -11.00
CA PHE A 6 4.23 0.10 -10.93
C PHE A 6 5.13 -1.06 -11.36
N ASN A 7 5.29 -2.03 -10.46
CA ASN A 7 6.12 -3.20 -10.66
C ASN A 7 5.35 -4.44 -10.23
N GLN A 8 4.83 -5.17 -11.20
CA GLN A 8 4.09 -6.41 -10.97
C GLN A 8 4.93 -7.52 -10.34
N ASN A 9 6.27 -7.41 -10.36
CA ASN A 9 7.17 -8.38 -9.72
C ASN A 9 7.51 -7.99 -8.27
N SER A 10 7.08 -6.81 -7.79
CA SER A 10 7.25 -6.42 -6.39
C SER A 10 6.22 -7.13 -5.52
N PHE A 11 6.69 -8.03 -4.66
CA PHE A 11 5.82 -8.75 -3.72
C PHE A 11 4.95 -7.81 -2.88
N GLY A 12 5.52 -6.70 -2.39
CA GLY A 12 4.76 -5.70 -1.63
C GLY A 12 3.66 -5.02 -2.44
N GLN A 13 3.89 -4.73 -3.73
CA GLN A 13 2.84 -4.17 -4.58
C GLN A 13 1.76 -5.21 -4.92
N GLN A 14 2.13 -6.47 -5.14
CA GLN A 14 1.17 -7.56 -5.35
C GLN A 14 0.20 -7.70 -4.16
N LEU A 15 0.70 -7.63 -2.92
CA LEU A 15 -0.16 -7.69 -1.72
C LEU A 15 -1.18 -6.55 -1.67
N ILE A 16 -0.78 -5.33 -2.07
CA ILE A 16 -1.70 -4.18 -2.15
C ILE A 16 -2.77 -4.44 -3.22
N ILE A 17 -2.38 -4.94 -4.40
CA ILE A 17 -3.30 -5.27 -5.50
C ILE A 17 -4.29 -6.35 -5.07
N THR A 18 -3.82 -7.41 -4.42
CA THR A 18 -4.70 -8.48 -3.89
C THR A 18 -5.66 -7.95 -2.84
N GLY A 19 -5.23 -7.04 -1.96
CA GLY A 19 -6.10 -6.38 -1.00
C GLY A 19 -7.21 -5.58 -1.67
N LEU A 20 -6.88 -4.78 -2.69
CA LEU A 20 -7.86 -4.02 -3.47
C LEU A 20 -8.84 -4.94 -4.21
N ALA A 21 -8.37 -6.04 -4.79
CA ALA A 21 -9.23 -7.01 -5.47
C ALA A 21 -10.24 -7.63 -4.48
N ARG A 22 -9.78 -8.01 -3.29
CA ARG A 22 -10.66 -8.55 -2.23
C ARG A 22 -11.75 -7.57 -1.81
N LEU A 23 -11.43 -6.28 -1.65
CA LEU A 23 -12.42 -5.25 -1.30
C LEU A 23 -13.57 -5.20 -2.32
N VAL A 24 -13.25 -5.39 -3.61
CA VAL A 24 -14.25 -5.39 -4.68
C VAL A 24 -14.99 -6.73 -4.75
N GLU A 25 -14.26 -7.85 -4.81
CA GLU A 25 -14.81 -9.17 -5.10
C GLU A 25 -15.57 -9.78 -3.91
N GLU A 26 -15.04 -9.62 -2.70
CA GLU A 26 -15.54 -10.29 -1.49
C GLU A 26 -16.33 -9.34 -0.58
N GLU A 27 -15.99 -8.06 -0.58
CA GLU A 27 -16.63 -7.06 0.30
C GLU A 27 -17.63 -6.16 -0.46
N GLY A 28 -17.72 -6.29 -1.78
CA GLY A 28 -18.75 -5.65 -2.61
C GLY A 28 -18.55 -4.15 -2.84
N LEU A 29 -17.35 -3.62 -2.59
CA LEU A 29 -17.07 -2.19 -2.76
C LEU A 29 -16.91 -1.84 -4.24
N THR A 30 -17.27 -0.60 -4.57
CA THR A 30 -16.88 -0.02 -5.86
C THR A 30 -15.36 0.22 -5.92
N PRO A 31 -14.78 0.36 -7.12
CA PRO A 31 -13.38 0.79 -7.26
C PRO A 31 -13.08 2.11 -6.54
N HIS A 32 -14.04 3.03 -6.54
CA HIS A 32 -13.89 4.33 -5.88
C HIS A 32 -13.75 4.17 -4.36
N GLU A 33 -14.67 3.43 -3.72
CA GLU A 33 -14.62 3.17 -2.28
C GLU A 33 -13.36 2.40 -1.87
N SER A 34 -12.93 1.44 -2.69
CA SER A 34 -11.68 0.69 -2.46
C SER A 34 -10.45 1.62 -2.46
N PHE A 35 -10.41 2.61 -3.35
CA PHE A 35 -9.34 3.61 -3.35
C PHE A 35 -9.45 4.62 -2.20
N GLU A 36 -10.66 4.95 -1.72
CA GLU A 36 -10.83 5.74 -0.51
C GLU A 36 -10.27 4.99 0.72
N ILE A 37 -10.52 3.68 0.85
CA ILE A 37 -9.90 2.85 1.88
C ILE A 37 -8.38 2.87 1.77
N LEU A 38 -7.83 2.68 0.56
CA LEU A 38 -6.38 2.73 0.37
C LEU A 38 -5.78 4.08 0.80
N ARG A 39 -6.46 5.19 0.51
CA ARG A 39 -6.04 6.52 0.95
C ARG A 39 -6.10 6.67 2.47
N LEU A 40 -7.14 6.14 3.11
CA LEU A 40 -7.24 6.12 4.58
C LEU A 40 -6.08 5.30 5.19
N ILE A 41 -5.79 4.12 4.66
CA ILE A 41 -4.65 3.30 5.11
C ILE A 41 -3.35 4.09 4.98
N GLN A 42 -3.08 4.65 3.79
CA GLN A 42 -1.88 5.45 3.53
C GLN A 42 -1.70 6.57 4.57
N ASN A 43 -2.75 7.34 4.84
CA ASN A 43 -2.70 8.47 5.78
C ASN A 43 -2.42 7.99 7.22
N ASN A 44 -3.05 6.90 7.64
CA ASN A 44 -2.92 6.39 9.00
C ASN A 44 -1.61 5.64 9.25
N THR A 45 -0.97 5.10 8.20
CA THR A 45 0.29 4.34 8.34
C THR A 45 1.54 5.11 7.95
N PHE A 46 1.42 6.31 7.36
CA PHE A 46 2.57 7.06 6.83
C PHE A 46 3.69 7.24 7.85
N HIS A 47 3.38 7.71 9.06
CA HIS A 47 4.38 7.95 10.09
C HIS A 47 5.05 6.65 10.57
N ALA A 48 4.27 5.59 10.77
CA ALA A 48 4.80 4.28 11.13
C ALA A 48 5.76 3.73 10.06
N LEU A 49 5.42 3.85 8.77
CA LEU A 49 6.30 3.44 7.67
C LEU A 49 7.58 4.30 7.61
N ALA A 50 7.47 5.60 7.89
CA ALA A 50 8.63 6.48 7.94
C ALA A 50 9.60 6.08 9.07
N ASP A 51 9.08 5.71 10.23
CA ASP A 51 9.88 5.24 11.35
C ASP A 51 10.54 3.89 11.07
N LEU A 52 9.82 2.93 10.49
CA LEU A 52 10.40 1.66 10.01
C LEU A 52 11.55 1.88 9.01
N HIS A 53 11.42 2.84 8.10
CA HIS A 53 12.49 3.16 7.15
C HIS A 53 13.72 3.77 7.83
N LYS A 54 13.53 4.66 8.80
CA LYS A 54 14.63 5.21 9.61
C LYS A 54 15.36 4.09 10.35
N GLU A 55 14.62 3.17 10.97
CA GLU A 55 15.20 2.03 11.68
C GLU A 55 15.99 1.10 10.74
N TYR A 56 15.44 0.80 9.56
CA TYR A 56 16.14 -0.01 8.56
C TYR A 56 17.47 0.63 8.14
N LYS A 57 17.50 1.95 7.91
CA LYS A 57 18.72 2.71 7.58
C LYS A 57 19.70 2.88 8.73
N SER A 58 19.22 2.79 9.97
CA SER A 58 20.12 2.81 11.13
C SER A 58 20.82 1.46 11.35
N LYS A 59 20.26 0.37 10.81
CA LYS A 59 20.76 -1.00 11.00
C LYS A 59 21.59 -1.51 9.81
N ASN A 60 21.53 -0.86 8.65
CA ASN A 60 22.25 -1.20 7.41
C ASN A 60 23.00 0.01 6.88
#